data_AF-A0A6G1IX29-F1
#
_entry.id   AF-A0A6G1IX29-F1
#
_cell.length_a   1.000
_cell.length_b   1.000
_cell.length_c   1.000
_cell.angle_alpha   90.00
_cell.angle_beta   90.00
_cell.angle_gamma   90.00
#
_symmetry.space_group_name_H-M   'P 1'
#
loop_
_entity.id
_entity.type
_entity.pdbx_description
1 polymer ?
#
loop_
_entity_poly.entity_id
_entity_poly.type
_entity_poly.pdbx_seq_one_letter_code
_entity_poly.pdbx_strand_id
1 'polypeptide(L)'
;MTPHKNSTPPDPKSPSVFGPAPSKVSNSKQLVSSKVRDRTLSHPVEETYKMTILKNGLVGMEHTPDHLVETVKCNAEQSPLLHLPAEPRKMTWELAMGRQRVQMRIYDDEFAESFGQEYTSIFGCSRNIFEFNNGNPLDNYGLMHAWAETLAPAHLNAITDVGVDEAWFGKNYVFYCLLGSPWRFTSILPAPKHLHLPSSLLTAREDYLGKGKEQEARFIQNLFEKRGNANVKVVFHEDPA
;
A
#
# COMPACT_ATOMS: atom_id res chain seq x y z
N MET A 1 60.56 -9.46 -11.33
CA MET A 1 59.39 -10.36 -11.35
C MET A 1 59.46 -11.24 -10.12
N THR A 2 58.75 -10.87 -9.06
CA THR A 2 58.65 -11.59 -7.78
C THR A 2 57.24 -12.16 -7.66
N PRO A 3 57.04 -13.44 -7.31
CA PRO A 3 55.71 -14.02 -7.26
C PRO A 3 55.01 -13.65 -5.95
N HIS A 4 53.81 -13.08 -6.07
CA HIS A 4 52.89 -12.87 -4.95
C HIS A 4 52.32 -14.21 -4.48
N LYS A 5 52.49 -14.52 -3.18
CA LYS A 5 51.82 -15.63 -2.51
C LYS A 5 50.40 -15.20 -2.15
N ASN A 6 49.40 -15.89 -2.69
CA ASN A 6 48.01 -15.78 -2.27
C ASN A 6 47.81 -16.56 -0.96
N SER A 7 47.50 -15.85 0.11
CA SER A 7 47.07 -16.42 1.40
C SER A 7 45.56 -16.54 1.44
N THR A 8 45.06 -17.78 1.48
CA THR A 8 43.66 -18.13 1.70
C THR A 8 43.23 -17.74 3.12
N PRO A 9 42.08 -17.06 3.32
CA PRO A 9 41.57 -16.78 4.66
C PRO A 9 40.97 -18.05 5.30
N PRO A 10 41.05 -18.19 6.64
CA PRO A 10 40.53 -19.35 7.34
C PRO A 10 39.00 -19.31 7.51
N ASP A 11 38.37 -20.47 7.40
CA ASP A 11 36.93 -20.68 7.60
C ASP A 11 36.45 -20.26 9.00
N PRO A 12 35.31 -19.56 9.12
CA PRO A 12 34.70 -19.26 10.40
C PRO A 12 34.03 -20.51 11.00
N LYS A 13 34.51 -20.92 12.17
CA LYS A 13 33.93 -22.00 12.98
C LYS A 13 32.55 -21.59 13.52
N SER A 14 31.51 -22.28 13.09
CA SER A 14 30.15 -22.19 13.67
C SER A 14 30.11 -22.76 15.10
N PRO A 15 29.60 -22.02 16.10
CA PRO A 15 29.35 -22.58 17.42
C PRO A 15 28.04 -23.39 17.42
N SER A 16 28.18 -24.70 17.62
CA SER A 16 27.11 -25.63 17.95
C SER A 16 26.65 -25.40 19.40
N VAL A 17 25.49 -24.77 19.58
CA VAL A 17 24.80 -24.68 20.87
C VAL A 17 23.59 -25.61 20.82
N PHE A 18 23.76 -26.82 21.35
CA PHE A 18 22.66 -27.74 21.64
C PHE A 18 21.90 -27.24 22.88
N GLY A 19 20.71 -26.69 22.68
CA GLY A 19 19.73 -26.48 23.74
C GLY A 19 18.93 -27.77 24.03
N PRO A 20 18.43 -27.97 25.25
CA PRO A 20 17.66 -29.15 25.62
C PRO A 20 16.29 -29.18 24.93
N ALA A 21 15.86 -30.38 24.59
CA ALA A 21 14.62 -30.67 23.88
C ALA A 21 13.37 -30.20 24.66
N PRO A 22 12.32 -29.71 23.97
CA PRO A 22 11.06 -29.34 24.62
C PRO A 22 10.29 -30.57 25.13
N SER A 23 9.96 -30.53 26.42
CA SER A 23 9.12 -31.50 27.11
C SER A 23 7.71 -31.54 26.50
N LYS A 24 7.26 -32.75 26.15
CA LYS A 24 5.88 -33.05 25.72
C LYS A 24 4.87 -32.65 26.80
N VAL A 25 4.15 -31.56 26.57
CA VAL A 25 2.97 -31.19 27.36
C VAL A 25 1.80 -32.06 26.91
N SER A 26 1.35 -32.94 27.80
CA SER A 26 0.19 -33.80 27.62
C SER A 26 -1.08 -32.96 27.79
N ASN A 27 -1.73 -32.61 26.68
CA ASN A 27 -3.03 -31.97 26.71
C ASN A 27 -4.12 -33.00 27.06
N SER A 28 -4.54 -32.97 28.33
CA SER A 28 -5.73 -33.66 28.81
C SER A 28 -6.97 -33.04 28.16
N LYS A 29 -7.64 -33.84 27.33
CA LYS A 29 -8.90 -33.49 26.67
C LYS A 29 -10.01 -33.39 27.73
N GLN A 30 -10.25 -32.18 28.24
CA GLN A 30 -11.46 -31.88 28.98
C GLN A 30 -12.56 -31.54 27.98
N LEU A 31 -13.41 -32.53 27.69
CA LEU A 31 -14.58 -32.42 26.83
C LEU A 31 -15.64 -31.56 27.56
N VAL A 32 -15.54 -30.23 27.43
CA VAL A 32 -16.61 -29.34 27.88
C VAL A 32 -17.72 -29.43 26.84
N SER A 33 -18.79 -30.12 27.20
CA SER A 33 -20.06 -30.16 26.48
C SER A 33 -20.66 -28.75 26.42
N SER A 34 -20.20 -27.94 25.47
CA SER A 34 -20.82 -26.67 25.13
C SER A 34 -22.17 -26.94 24.51
N LYS A 35 -23.21 -26.75 25.32
CA LYS A 35 -24.62 -26.74 24.94
C LYS A 35 -24.78 -25.64 23.88
N VAL A 36 -24.73 -26.03 22.60
CA VAL A 36 -24.99 -25.17 21.45
C VAL A 36 -26.42 -24.66 21.59
N ARG A 37 -26.57 -23.45 22.13
CA ARG A 37 -27.84 -22.73 22.08
C ARG A 37 -28.00 -22.29 20.64
N ASP A 38 -28.90 -22.97 19.94
CA ASP A 38 -29.48 -22.53 18.68
C ASP A 38 -30.16 -21.18 18.92
N ARG A 39 -29.36 -20.12 18.83
CA ARG A 39 -29.82 -18.74 18.79
C ARG A 39 -30.03 -18.42 17.33
N THR A 40 -31.17 -18.87 16.80
CA THR A 40 -31.75 -18.32 15.59
C THR A 40 -32.18 -16.88 15.93
N LEU A 41 -31.21 -15.99 16.08
CA LEU A 41 -31.43 -14.57 16.18
C LEU A 41 -31.90 -14.14 14.80
N SER A 42 -33.21 -13.97 14.64
CA SER A 42 -33.74 -13.13 13.57
C SER A 42 -33.10 -11.76 13.74
N HIS A 43 -31.97 -11.53 13.05
CA HIS A 43 -31.33 -10.23 13.06
C HIS A 43 -32.32 -9.27 12.41
N PRO A 44 -32.80 -8.25 13.15
CA PRO A 44 -33.62 -7.22 12.54
C PRO A 44 -32.85 -6.64 11.36
N VAL A 45 -33.60 -6.37 10.28
CA VAL A 45 -33.11 -5.74 9.04
C VAL A 45 -32.05 -4.71 9.40
N GLU A 46 -30.82 -4.89 8.90
CA GLU A 46 -29.68 -4.02 9.19
C GLU A 46 -30.04 -2.57 8.83
N GLU A 47 -30.47 -1.80 9.82
CA GLU A 47 -30.56 -0.36 9.68
C GLU A 47 -29.14 0.14 9.47
N THR A 48 -28.87 0.70 8.28
CA THR A 48 -27.61 1.37 8.00
C THR A 48 -27.50 2.60 8.91
N TYR A 49 -26.79 2.47 10.02
CA TYR A 49 -26.50 3.58 10.92
C TYR A 49 -25.55 4.56 10.24
N LYS A 50 -26.00 5.81 10.08
CA LYS A 50 -25.17 6.88 9.54
C LYS A 50 -24.10 7.24 10.56
N MET A 51 -22.85 6.90 10.27
CA MET A 51 -21.69 7.20 11.11
C MET A 51 -21.17 8.62 10.82
N THR A 52 -21.08 9.47 11.83
CA THR A 52 -20.50 10.82 11.72
C THR A 52 -19.08 10.81 12.29
N ILE A 53 -18.09 11.40 11.62
CA ILE A 53 -16.76 11.63 12.20
C ILE A 53 -16.67 13.09 12.66
N LEU A 54 -16.36 13.29 13.93
CA LEU A 54 -16.21 14.60 14.56
C LEU A 54 -14.87 15.24 14.16
N LYS A 55 -14.77 16.57 14.27
CA LYS A 55 -13.55 17.33 13.92
C LYS A 55 -12.29 16.88 14.66
N ASN A 56 -12.44 16.24 15.82
CA ASN A 56 -11.35 15.71 16.65
C ASN A 56 -10.94 14.26 16.31
N GLY A 57 -11.45 13.72 15.20
CA GLY A 57 -11.17 12.37 14.73
C GLY A 57 -11.94 11.26 15.45
N LEU A 58 -12.83 11.60 16.40
CA LEU A 58 -13.70 10.63 17.06
C LEU A 58 -14.94 10.34 16.23
N VAL A 59 -15.52 9.16 16.43
CA VAL A 59 -16.81 8.78 15.88
C VAL A 59 -17.91 9.41 16.73
N GLY A 60 -18.84 10.12 16.10
CA GLY A 60 -20.06 10.60 16.72
C GLY A 60 -20.98 9.43 17.03
N MET A 61 -21.29 9.27 18.33
CA MET A 61 -22.08 8.14 18.86
C MET A 61 -23.52 8.55 19.19
N GLU A 62 -23.99 9.65 18.59
CA GLU A 62 -25.31 10.24 18.83
C GLU A 62 -26.47 9.27 18.56
N HIS A 63 -26.29 8.30 17.67
CA HIS A 63 -27.26 7.23 17.38
C HIS A 63 -26.61 5.85 17.52
N THR A 64 -26.19 5.52 18.75
CA THR A 64 -25.65 4.18 19.06
C THR A 64 -26.80 3.24 19.43
N PRO A 65 -26.95 2.09 18.76
CA PRO A 65 -27.94 1.09 19.14
C PRO A 65 -27.76 0.64 20.59
N ASP A 66 -28.86 0.44 21.33
CA ASP A 66 -28.84 0.08 22.77
C ASP A 66 -27.92 -1.11 23.07
N HIS A 67 -27.89 -2.11 22.17
CA HIS A 67 -27.06 -3.30 22.33
C HIS A 67 -25.56 -3.07 22.15
N LEU A 68 -25.14 -1.92 21.59
CA LEU A 68 -23.74 -1.55 21.39
C LEU A 68 -23.25 -0.54 22.43
N VAL A 69 -24.13 0.07 23.23
CA VAL A 69 -23.76 1.13 24.20
C VAL A 69 -22.64 0.68 25.13
N GLU A 70 -22.73 -0.52 25.69
CA GLU A 70 -21.71 -1.02 26.62
C GLU A 70 -20.39 -1.31 25.91
N THR A 71 -20.42 -1.87 24.70
CA THR A 71 -19.22 -2.10 23.87
C THR A 71 -18.53 -0.79 23.53
N VAL A 72 -19.30 0.24 23.20
CA VAL A 72 -18.79 1.57 22.86
C VAL A 72 -18.15 2.23 24.08
N LYS A 73 -18.79 2.13 25.24
CA LYS A 73 -18.25 2.62 26.50
C LYS A 73 -16.95 1.91 26.87
N CYS A 74 -16.94 0.58 26.80
CA CYS A 74 -15.75 -0.24 27.05
C CYS A 74 -14.61 0.14 26.10
N ASN A 75 -14.90 0.28 24.80
CA ASN A 75 -13.90 0.71 23.83
C ASN A 75 -13.40 2.13 24.13
N ALA A 76 -14.28 3.07 24.49
CA ALA A 76 -13.91 4.43 24.85
C ALA A 76 -12.95 4.51 26.05
N GLU A 77 -13.15 3.65 27.05
CA GLU A 77 -12.34 3.62 28.27
C GLU A 77 -11.07 2.78 28.15
N GLN A 78 -11.09 1.72 27.33
CA GLN A 78 -10.02 0.71 27.30
C GLN A 78 -9.15 0.78 26.04
N SER A 79 -9.63 1.38 24.95
CA SER A 79 -8.88 1.42 23.70
C SER A 79 -7.69 2.38 23.80
N PRO A 80 -6.44 1.90 23.69
CA PRO A 80 -5.26 2.76 23.69
C PRO A 80 -5.31 3.78 22.54
N LEU A 81 -5.97 3.43 21.44
CA LEU A 81 -6.14 4.31 20.28
C LEU A 81 -6.97 5.56 20.62
N LEU A 82 -7.99 5.42 21.49
CA LEU A 82 -8.85 6.55 21.86
C LEU A 82 -8.19 7.49 22.87
N HIS A 83 -7.14 7.04 23.54
CA HIS A 83 -6.31 7.88 24.42
C HIS A 83 -5.24 8.68 23.67
N LEU A 84 -5.02 8.41 22.37
CA LEU A 84 -4.11 9.23 21.57
C LEU A 84 -4.66 10.65 21.39
N PRO A 85 -3.77 11.66 21.22
CA PRO A 85 -4.20 13.00 20.83
C PRO A 85 -5.01 12.97 19.51
N ALA A 86 -5.82 14.01 19.30
CA ALA A 86 -6.72 14.07 18.15
C ALA A 86 -6.02 13.85 16.80
N GLU A 87 -4.79 14.36 16.66
CA GLU A 87 -4.00 14.27 15.43
C GLU A 87 -3.59 12.81 15.10
N PRO A 88 -2.85 12.05 15.93
CA PRO A 88 -2.56 10.63 15.68
C PRO A 88 -3.79 9.74 15.49
N ARG A 89 -4.93 10.05 16.15
CA ARG A 89 -6.19 9.31 15.93
C ARG A 89 -6.73 9.54 14.54
N LYS A 90 -6.80 10.80 14.11
CA LYS A 90 -7.23 11.15 12.75
C LYS A 90 -6.32 10.48 11.72
N MET A 91 -5.02 10.46 11.96
CA MET A 91 -4.03 9.78 11.11
C MET A 91 -4.33 8.27 11.00
N THR A 92 -4.53 7.58 12.13
CA THR A 92 -4.84 6.15 12.13
C THR A 92 -6.17 5.85 11.44
N TRP A 93 -7.16 6.72 11.66
CA TRP A 93 -8.46 6.59 11.02
C TRP A 93 -8.37 6.77 9.50
N GLU A 94 -7.66 7.80 9.01
CA GLU A 94 -7.43 8.01 7.58
C GLU A 94 -6.68 6.82 6.95
N LEU A 95 -5.72 6.25 7.68
CA LEU A 95 -5.00 5.05 7.28
C LEU A 95 -5.94 3.84 7.13
N ALA A 96 -6.83 3.65 8.11
CA ALA A 96 -7.79 2.55 8.14
C ALA A 96 -8.93 2.70 7.12
N MET A 97 -9.36 3.93 6.83
CA MET A 97 -10.49 4.23 5.94
C MET A 97 -10.16 4.16 4.44
N GLY A 98 -8.93 3.81 4.08
CA GLY A 98 -8.60 3.47 2.70
C GLY A 98 -8.59 4.63 1.73
N ARG A 99 -7.92 5.72 2.10
CA ARG A 99 -7.61 6.85 1.19
C ARG A 99 -6.11 7.06 1.06
N GLN A 100 -5.37 5.96 1.11
CA GLN A 100 -3.93 6.04 1.01
C GLN A 100 -3.57 6.31 -0.44
N ARG A 101 -2.84 7.40 -0.64
CA ARG A 101 -2.16 7.67 -1.89
C ARG A 101 -0.73 7.16 -1.78
N VAL A 102 -0.34 6.28 -2.70
CA VAL A 102 1.04 5.83 -2.90
C VAL A 102 1.61 6.62 -4.06
N GLN A 103 2.73 7.32 -3.89
CA GLN A 103 3.41 7.99 -5.01
C GLN A 103 4.71 7.28 -5.32
N MET A 104 4.84 6.78 -6.55
CA MET A 104 6.03 6.14 -7.08
C MET A 104 6.94 7.19 -7.72
N ARG A 105 8.19 7.24 -7.26
CA ARG A 105 9.27 8.00 -7.89
C ARG A 105 10.29 7.03 -8.49
N ILE A 106 10.76 7.34 -9.68
CA ILE A 106 11.81 6.58 -10.38
C ILE A 106 12.92 7.57 -10.74
N TYR A 107 14.15 7.21 -10.43
CA TYR A 107 15.36 8.00 -10.72
C TYR A 107 16.24 7.23 -11.71
N ASP A 108 17.17 7.92 -12.36
CA ASP A 108 18.26 7.25 -13.08
C ASP A 108 19.34 6.73 -12.11
N ASP A 109 20.16 5.80 -12.60
CA ASP A 109 21.20 5.16 -11.79
C ASP A 109 22.25 6.15 -11.27
N GLU A 110 22.48 7.27 -11.98
CA GLU A 110 23.42 8.32 -11.56
C GLU A 110 22.94 9.05 -10.29
N PHE A 111 21.62 9.25 -10.14
CA PHE A 111 21.06 9.88 -8.94
C PHE A 111 20.96 8.91 -7.75
N ALA A 112 20.76 7.61 -8.02
CA ALA A 112 20.60 6.57 -7.00
C ALA A 112 21.84 6.38 -6.11
N GLU A 113 23.05 6.62 -6.65
CA GLU A 113 24.30 6.54 -5.86
C GLU A 113 24.44 7.68 -4.83
N SER A 114 23.76 8.81 -5.05
CA SER A 114 23.87 9.99 -4.18
C SER A 114 22.98 9.92 -2.93
N PHE A 115 21.90 9.13 -2.97
CA PHE A 115 21.03 8.83 -1.84
C PHE A 115 21.30 7.39 -1.44
N GLY A 116 22.17 7.18 -0.43
CA GLY A 116 22.44 5.83 0.09
C GLY A 116 21.15 5.04 0.29
N GLN A 117 21.18 3.73 0.00
CA GLN A 117 20.07 2.76 -0.11
C GLN A 117 19.16 2.60 1.13
N GLU A 118 18.78 3.67 1.80
CA GLU A 118 17.73 3.65 2.80
C GLU A 118 16.41 3.93 2.10
N TYR A 119 15.58 2.89 1.98
CA TYR A 119 14.18 3.00 1.58
C TYR A 119 13.43 3.77 2.67
N THR A 120 13.50 5.10 2.64
CA THR A 120 12.89 5.93 3.67
C THR A 120 11.38 6.00 3.40
N SER A 121 10.59 5.16 4.06
CA SER A 121 9.15 5.35 4.14
C SER A 121 8.87 6.60 4.98
N ILE A 122 8.64 7.75 4.36
CA ILE A 122 8.24 8.95 5.09
C ILE A 122 6.77 8.78 5.47
N PHE A 123 6.51 8.39 6.72
CA PHE A 123 5.19 8.52 7.33
C PHE A 123 4.86 10.00 7.50
N GLY A 124 4.32 10.61 6.45
CA GLY A 124 3.74 11.95 6.43
C GLY A 124 2.26 11.83 6.09
N CYS A 125 1.42 11.72 7.12
CA CYS A 125 -0.01 11.48 6.98
C CYS A 125 -0.67 12.44 5.98
N SER A 126 -1.44 11.85 5.07
CA SER A 126 -2.18 12.38 3.91
C SER A 126 -1.56 12.17 2.51
N ARG A 127 -0.26 11.84 2.37
CA ARG A 127 0.36 11.38 1.11
C ARG A 127 1.58 10.51 1.41
N ASN A 128 1.42 9.20 1.40
CA ASN A 128 2.56 8.30 1.57
C ASN A 128 3.28 8.17 0.23
N ILE A 129 4.43 8.81 0.11
CA ILE A 129 5.29 8.67 -1.07
C ILE A 129 6.15 7.43 -0.83
N PHE A 130 6.02 6.42 -1.69
CA PHE A 130 6.84 5.22 -1.66
C PHE A 130 7.74 5.22 -2.87
N GLU A 131 9.03 5.35 -2.64
CA GLU A 131 10.01 5.49 -3.71
C GLU A 131 10.52 4.10 -4.10
N PHE A 132 10.31 3.72 -5.36
CA PHE A 132 10.81 2.48 -5.93
C PHE A 132 11.92 2.85 -6.90
N ASN A 133 13.15 2.83 -6.41
CA ASN A 133 14.31 3.20 -7.20
C ASN A 133 15.06 1.96 -7.67
N ASN A 134 14.96 1.69 -8.95
CA ASN A 134 15.89 0.84 -9.68
C ASN A 134 15.91 1.37 -11.13
N GLY A 135 17.08 1.65 -11.70
CA GLY A 135 17.19 2.14 -13.08
C GLY A 135 16.56 1.22 -14.12
N ASN A 136 16.23 -0.02 -13.74
CA ASN A 136 15.49 -0.97 -14.56
C ASN A 136 13.96 -1.01 -14.24
N PRO A 137 13.09 -0.70 -15.21
CA PRO A 137 11.63 -0.85 -15.18
C PRO A 137 11.11 -2.17 -14.65
N LEU A 138 11.75 -3.26 -15.09
CA LEU A 138 11.33 -4.61 -14.75
C LEU A 138 11.59 -4.89 -13.27
N ASP A 139 12.64 -4.30 -12.73
CA ASP A 139 13.00 -4.46 -11.33
C ASP A 139 12.10 -3.61 -10.44
N ASN A 140 11.66 -2.43 -10.89
CA ASN A 140 10.68 -1.63 -10.15
C ASN A 140 9.34 -2.36 -9.95
N TYR A 141 8.89 -3.13 -10.94
CA TYR A 141 7.74 -4.02 -10.75
C TYR A 141 8.03 -5.07 -9.67
N GLY A 142 9.18 -5.73 -9.73
CA GLY A 142 9.59 -6.72 -8.74
C GLY A 142 9.66 -6.14 -7.33
N LEU A 143 10.20 -4.93 -7.19
CA LEU A 143 10.25 -4.18 -5.92
C LEU A 143 8.87 -3.80 -5.42
N MET A 144 7.99 -3.28 -6.28
CA MET A 144 6.62 -2.95 -5.90
C MET A 144 5.84 -4.21 -5.49
N HIS A 145 6.05 -5.32 -6.18
CA HIS A 145 5.46 -6.61 -5.83
C HIS A 145 5.97 -7.12 -4.47
N ALA A 146 7.29 -7.17 -4.28
CA ALA A 146 7.90 -7.61 -3.02
C ALA A 146 7.48 -6.72 -1.83
N TRP A 147 7.42 -5.40 -2.04
CA TRP A 147 6.88 -4.47 -1.05
C TRP A 147 5.41 -4.75 -0.75
N ALA A 148 4.56 -4.93 -1.77
CA ALA A 148 3.15 -5.22 -1.58
C ALA A 148 2.94 -6.54 -0.81
N GLU A 149 3.78 -7.56 -1.04
CA GLU A 149 3.75 -8.82 -0.29
C GLU A 149 4.06 -8.66 1.21
N THR A 150 4.76 -7.58 1.60
CA THR A 150 5.02 -7.28 3.02
C THR A 150 3.83 -6.62 3.73
N LEU A 151 2.85 -6.14 2.97
CA LEU A 151 1.70 -5.42 3.51
C LEU A 151 0.58 -6.37 3.93
N ALA A 152 -0.07 -6.07 5.06
CA ALA A 152 -1.29 -6.73 5.43
C ALA A 152 -2.39 -6.49 4.38
N PRO A 153 -3.31 -7.44 4.13
CA PRO A 153 -4.37 -7.28 3.13
C PRO A 153 -5.22 -6.01 3.30
N ALA A 154 -5.48 -5.61 4.55
CA ALA A 154 -6.21 -4.37 4.84
C ALA A 154 -5.47 -3.12 4.35
N HIS A 155 -4.14 -3.08 4.44
CA HIS A 155 -3.34 -1.96 3.94
C HIS A 155 -3.31 -1.92 2.42
N LEU A 156 -3.20 -3.08 1.77
CA LEU A 156 -3.30 -3.16 0.30
C LEU A 156 -4.64 -2.65 -0.22
N ASN A 157 -5.74 -3.06 0.43
CA ASN A 157 -7.08 -2.60 0.08
C ASN A 157 -7.31 -1.10 0.39
N ALA A 158 -6.51 -0.54 1.30
CA ALA A 158 -6.57 0.88 1.66
C ALA A 158 -5.89 1.80 0.64
N ILE A 159 -5.09 1.25 -0.28
CA ILE A 159 -4.42 2.00 -1.35
C ILE A 159 -5.40 2.15 -2.53
N THR A 160 -6.09 3.28 -2.57
CA THR A 160 -7.06 3.59 -3.62
C THR A 160 -6.50 4.53 -4.68
N ASP A 161 -5.44 5.25 -4.37
CA ASP A 161 -4.89 6.29 -5.24
C ASP A 161 -3.40 6.01 -5.43
N VAL A 162 -2.95 5.96 -6.68
CA VAL A 162 -1.54 5.73 -6.98
C VAL A 162 -1.05 6.83 -7.89
N GLY A 163 0.01 7.53 -7.50
CA GLY A 163 0.66 8.55 -8.30
C GLY A 163 1.97 8.06 -8.88
N VAL A 164 2.28 8.57 -10.06
CA VAL A 164 3.60 8.46 -10.68
C VAL A 164 4.15 9.87 -10.76
N ASP A 165 5.33 10.09 -10.19
CA ASP A 165 6.02 11.39 -10.28
C ASP A 165 6.82 11.48 -11.57
N GLU A 166 6.91 12.68 -12.15
CA GLU A 166 7.49 12.89 -13.48
C GLU A 166 9.02 12.79 -13.47
N ALA A 167 9.64 13.03 -12.31
CA ALA A 167 10.99 13.58 -12.19
C ALA A 167 12.01 13.11 -13.25
N TRP A 168 12.03 11.83 -13.65
CA TRP A 168 13.01 11.34 -14.62
C TRP A 168 12.49 10.29 -15.61
N PHE A 169 11.18 10.11 -15.75
CA PHE A 169 10.70 9.22 -16.79
C PHE A 169 10.97 9.83 -18.16
N GLY A 170 12.00 9.31 -18.87
CA GLY A 170 12.04 9.43 -20.31
C GLY A 170 10.66 9.02 -20.84
N LYS A 171 9.99 9.90 -21.59
CA LYS A 171 8.55 9.85 -21.96
C LYS A 171 8.03 8.47 -22.43
N ASN A 172 8.91 7.59 -22.89
CA ASN A 172 8.61 6.22 -23.31
C ASN A 172 8.54 5.19 -22.15
N TYR A 173 9.20 5.43 -21.02
CA TYR A 173 9.37 4.46 -19.93
C TYR A 173 8.09 4.23 -19.10
N VAL A 174 7.28 5.27 -18.82
CA VAL A 174 5.99 5.12 -18.13
C VAL A 174 5.10 4.15 -18.91
N PHE A 175 5.11 4.26 -20.24
CA PHE A 175 4.40 3.35 -21.12
C PHE A 175 4.94 1.92 -21.03
N TYR A 176 6.25 1.69 -20.96
CA TYR A 176 6.75 0.32 -20.83
C TYR A 176 6.43 -0.30 -19.46
N CYS A 177 6.65 0.44 -18.36
CA CYS A 177 6.41 -0.05 -16.99
C CYS A 177 4.93 -0.35 -16.74
N LEU A 178 4.05 0.60 -17.05
CA LEU A 178 2.63 0.50 -16.71
C LEU A 178 1.80 -0.16 -17.82
N LEU A 179 2.22 0.01 -19.07
CA LEU A 179 1.40 -0.29 -20.25
C LEU A 179 2.07 -1.29 -21.20
N GLY A 180 3.33 -1.67 -20.98
CA GLY A 180 4.06 -2.66 -21.77
C GLY A 180 4.05 -4.02 -21.08
N SER A 181 4.24 -4.03 -19.77
CA SER A 181 4.36 -5.23 -18.96
C SER A 181 3.07 -6.08 -18.94
N PRO A 182 3.11 -7.41 -19.17
CA PRO A 182 1.92 -8.27 -19.25
C PRO A 182 1.10 -8.33 -17.95
N TRP A 183 1.63 -7.77 -16.87
CA TRP A 183 1.03 -7.78 -15.56
C TRP A 183 -0.15 -6.80 -15.44
N ARG A 184 -1.11 -7.17 -14.62
CA ARG A 184 -2.22 -6.30 -14.25
C ARG A 184 -1.80 -5.48 -13.06
N PHE A 185 -1.91 -4.16 -13.13
CA PHE A 185 -1.69 -3.30 -11.98
C PHE A 185 -2.53 -3.73 -10.77
N THR A 186 -3.75 -4.21 -11.04
CA THR A 186 -4.67 -4.80 -10.07
C THR A 186 -4.21 -6.10 -9.41
N SER A 187 -3.16 -6.76 -9.93
CA SER A 187 -2.60 -7.96 -9.31
C SER A 187 -1.68 -7.66 -8.11
N ILE A 188 -1.09 -6.47 -8.08
CA ILE A 188 -0.26 -6.01 -6.95
C ILE A 188 -1.12 -5.23 -5.97
N LEU A 189 -1.89 -4.28 -6.49
CA LEU A 189 -2.79 -3.46 -5.69
C LEU A 189 -4.23 -3.84 -6.07
N PRO A 190 -4.98 -4.55 -5.23
CA PRO A 190 -6.30 -5.09 -5.61
C PRO A 190 -7.41 -4.03 -5.66
N ALA A 191 -7.26 -2.90 -4.96
CA ALA A 191 -8.30 -1.88 -4.81
C ALA A 191 -8.01 -0.47 -5.38
N PRO A 192 -7.08 -0.26 -6.34
CA PRO A 192 -6.83 1.07 -6.87
C PRO A 192 -8.06 1.56 -7.63
N LYS A 193 -8.41 2.82 -7.37
CA LYS A 193 -9.50 3.55 -8.02
C LYS A 193 -8.96 4.63 -8.94
N HIS A 194 -7.83 5.24 -8.57
CA HIS A 194 -7.23 6.33 -9.34
C HIS A 194 -5.75 6.08 -9.61
N LEU A 195 -5.34 6.33 -10.85
CA LEU A 195 -3.94 6.46 -11.23
C LEU A 195 -3.67 7.91 -11.61
N HIS A 196 -2.86 8.58 -10.82
CA HIS A 196 -2.47 9.97 -10.99
C HIS A 196 -1.20 10.04 -11.83
N LEU A 197 -1.31 10.66 -13.00
CA LEU A 197 -0.21 10.86 -13.94
C LEU A 197 0.07 12.35 -14.14
N PRO A 198 1.32 12.76 -14.39
CA PRO A 198 1.64 14.14 -14.72
C PRO A 198 1.18 14.49 -16.14
N SER A 199 0.69 15.72 -16.34
CA SER A 199 0.10 16.17 -17.61
C SER A 199 1.13 16.38 -18.71
N SER A 200 2.39 16.57 -18.33
CA SER A 200 3.57 16.50 -19.19
C SER A 200 3.71 15.19 -19.98
N LEU A 201 3.14 14.08 -19.51
CA LEU A 201 3.05 12.85 -20.31
C LEU A 201 2.15 13.00 -21.54
N LEU A 202 1.22 13.96 -21.53
CA LEU A 202 0.34 14.23 -22.68
C LEU A 202 1.04 15.11 -23.72
N THR A 203 1.82 16.12 -23.30
CA THR A 203 2.55 17.02 -24.22
C THR A 203 3.67 16.28 -24.94
N ALA A 204 4.29 15.31 -24.27
CA ALA A 204 5.32 14.44 -24.80
C ALA A 204 5.01 13.83 -26.17
N ARG A 205 3.74 13.54 -26.44
CA ARG A 205 3.30 12.77 -27.60
C ARG A 205 2.54 13.59 -28.62
N GLU A 206 2.09 14.79 -28.27
CA GLU A 206 1.56 15.77 -29.23
C GLU A 206 2.57 15.98 -30.37
N ASP A 207 3.85 16.12 -30.02
CA ASP A 207 4.95 16.30 -30.98
C ASP A 207 5.18 15.08 -31.88
N TYR A 208 4.87 13.86 -31.42
CA TYR A 208 5.13 12.62 -32.15
C TYR A 208 3.95 12.10 -32.96
N LEU A 209 2.71 12.32 -32.50
CA LEU A 209 1.50 11.77 -33.11
C LEU A 209 0.54 12.82 -33.64
N GLY A 210 0.76 14.11 -33.37
CA GLY A 210 -0.14 15.19 -33.78
C GLY A 210 -1.54 15.11 -33.17
N LYS A 211 -1.70 14.37 -32.07
CA LYS A 211 -2.98 14.18 -31.37
C LYS A 211 -3.07 15.12 -30.19
N GLY A 212 -4.19 15.82 -30.03
CA GLY A 212 -4.41 16.69 -28.88
C GLY A 212 -4.40 15.94 -27.53
N LYS A 213 -4.02 16.62 -26.45
CA LYS A 213 -3.95 16.06 -25.07
C LYS A 213 -5.15 15.18 -24.66
N GLU A 214 -6.37 15.57 -25.03
CA GLU A 214 -7.58 14.82 -24.68
C GLU A 214 -7.63 13.43 -25.36
N GLN A 215 -7.21 13.34 -26.63
CA GLN A 215 -7.17 12.07 -27.34
C GLN A 215 -6.12 11.14 -26.73
N GLU A 216 -5.00 11.70 -26.27
CA GLU A 216 -3.95 10.94 -25.61
C GLU A 216 -4.38 10.44 -24.22
N ALA A 217 -5.04 11.29 -23.44
CA ALA A 217 -5.62 10.88 -22.15
C ALA A 217 -6.63 9.72 -22.33
N ARG A 218 -7.51 9.81 -23.33
CA ARG A 218 -8.45 8.72 -23.68
C ARG A 218 -7.73 7.46 -24.15
N PHE A 219 -6.65 7.61 -24.92
CA PHE A 219 -5.84 6.47 -25.37
C PHE A 219 -5.22 5.72 -24.19
N ILE A 220 -4.64 6.44 -23.24
CA ILE A 220 -4.04 5.85 -22.02
C ILE A 220 -5.12 5.15 -21.18
N GLN A 221 -6.27 5.80 -20.94
CA GLN A 221 -7.39 5.20 -20.21
C GLN A 221 -7.87 3.89 -20.87
N ASN A 222 -8.10 3.90 -22.19
CA ASN A 222 -8.52 2.71 -22.94
C ASN A 222 -7.51 1.57 -22.85
N LEU A 223 -6.22 1.88 -22.76
CA LEU A 223 -5.18 0.86 -22.65
C LEU A 223 -5.19 0.20 -21.26
N PHE A 224 -5.44 0.97 -20.19
CA PHE A 224 -5.65 0.44 -18.84
C PHE A 224 -6.86 -0.50 -18.78
N GLU A 225 -7.98 -0.09 -19.38
CA GLU A 225 -9.21 -0.89 -19.46
C GLU A 225 -8.98 -2.22 -20.17
N LYS A 226 -8.34 -2.20 -21.35
CA LYS A 226 -8.01 -3.41 -22.12
C LYS A 226 -7.12 -4.40 -21.38
N ARG A 227 -6.35 -3.95 -20.39
CA ARG A 227 -5.49 -4.80 -19.55
C ARG A 227 -6.17 -5.32 -18.28
N GLY A 228 -7.48 -5.13 -18.14
CA GLY A 228 -8.24 -5.61 -16.99
C GLY A 228 -8.19 -4.67 -15.79
N ASN A 229 -7.80 -3.41 -15.98
CA ASN A 229 -7.84 -2.37 -14.95
C ASN A 229 -9.02 -1.41 -15.18
N ALA A 230 -10.16 -1.93 -15.64
CA ALA A 230 -11.31 -1.10 -16.04
C ALA A 230 -11.92 -0.26 -14.90
N ASN A 231 -11.66 -0.65 -13.66
CA ASN A 231 -12.11 0.08 -12.47
C ASN A 231 -11.15 1.20 -12.04
N VAL A 232 -10.00 1.33 -12.71
CA VAL A 232 -8.99 2.36 -12.42
C VAL A 232 -9.18 3.53 -13.37
N LYS A 233 -9.49 4.70 -12.81
CA LYS A 233 -9.58 5.95 -13.54
C LYS A 233 -8.22 6.64 -13.58
N VAL A 234 -7.73 6.95 -14.77
CA VAL A 234 -6.53 7.74 -14.97
C VAL A 234 -6.88 9.23 -14.80
N VAL A 235 -6.13 9.92 -13.93
CA VAL A 235 -6.32 11.33 -13.61
C VAL A 235 -5.00 12.06 -13.89
N PHE A 236 -5.04 13.04 -14.78
CA PHE A 236 -3.87 13.86 -15.10
C PHE A 236 -3.84 15.10 -14.19
N HIS A 237 -2.66 15.47 -13.71
CA HIS A 237 -2.44 16.64 -12.85
C HIS A 237 -1.44 17.57 -13.52
N GLU A 238 -1.58 18.87 -13.33
CA GLU A 238 -0.52 19.81 -13.69
C GLU A 238 0.64 19.62 -12.72
N ASP A 239 1.86 19.64 -13.26
CA ASP A 239 3.05 19.50 -12.44
C ASP A 239 3.15 20.70 -11.48
N PRO A 240 3.48 20.47 -10.20
CA PRO A 240 3.71 21.56 -9.28
C PRO A 240 4.88 22.40 -9.84
N ALA A 241 4.59 23.66 -10.15
CA ALA A 241 5.54 24.63 -10.67
C ALA A 241 6.75 24.86 -9.74
#